data_AF-A0A940EL99-F1
#
_entry.id   AF-A0A940EL99-F1
#
_cell.length_a   1.000
_cell.length_b   1.000
_cell.length_c   1.000
_cell.angle_alpha   90.00
_cell.angle_beta   90.00
_cell.angle_gamma   90.00
#
_symmetry.space_group_name_H-M   'P 1'
#
loop_
_entity.id
_entity.type
_entity.pdbx_description
1 polymer ?
#
loop_
_entity_poly.entity_id
_entity_poly.type
_entity_poly.pdbx_seq_one_letter_code
_entity_poly.pdbx_strand_id
1 'polypeptide(L)'
;MLKQQIERLFNTYLQAFHHTDIEAVRSCYVLPCTLSTPDELKLVLDTDQFNQAFTDIFAQLEAASVTKIGASKASFNQLTDTVVSAAVDWQFYDDSEALFTEFTALYQLIKINSDWAIINVISHDISQSIAFSETFQIKG
;
A
#
# COMPACT_ATOMS: atom_id res chain seq x y z
N MET A 1 -6.32 -18.25 8.27
CA MET A 1 -4.95 -18.16 7.70
C MET A 1 -4.82 -17.00 6.74
N LEU A 2 -5.71 -16.85 5.74
CA LEU A 2 -5.65 -15.73 4.78
C LEU A 2 -5.49 -14.35 5.43
N LYS A 3 -6.39 -13.98 6.36
CA LYS A 3 -6.31 -12.70 7.08
C LYS A 3 -4.92 -12.41 7.67
N GLN A 4 -4.30 -13.39 8.32
CA GLN A 4 -2.95 -13.24 8.90
C GLN A 4 -1.86 -13.04 7.83
N GLN A 5 -2.02 -13.65 6.65
CA GLN A 5 -1.10 -13.43 5.53
C GLN A 5 -1.26 -12.02 4.94
N ILE A 6 -2.49 -11.54 4.82
CA ILE A 6 -2.78 -10.17 4.37
C ILE A 6 -2.27 -9.15 5.39
N GLU A 7 -2.50 -9.37 6.69
CA GLU A 7 -1.93 -8.55 7.76
C GLU A 7 -0.40 -8.54 7.68
N ARG A 8 0.24 -9.69 7.49
CA ARG A 8 1.71 -9.76 7.34
C ARG A 8 2.19 -8.93 6.15
N LEU A 9 1.56 -9.06 4.97
CA LEU A 9 1.92 -8.31 3.78
C LEU A 9 1.87 -6.80 4.04
N PHE A 10 0.76 -6.29 4.58
CA PHE A 10 0.61 -4.85 4.82
C PHE A 10 1.44 -4.33 6.00
N ASN A 11 1.73 -5.16 7.01
CA ASN A 11 2.69 -4.79 8.06
C ASN A 11 4.10 -4.66 7.49
N THR A 12 4.55 -5.61 6.65
CA THR A 12 5.83 -5.50 5.95
C THR A 12 5.86 -4.25 5.07
N TYR A 13 4.79 -3.98 4.34
CA TYR A 13 4.66 -2.80 3.50
C TYR A 13 4.77 -1.50 4.30
N LEU A 14 4.05 -1.37 5.42
CA LEU A 14 4.10 -0.19 6.29
C LEU A 14 5.48 -0.01 6.92
N GLN A 15 6.10 -1.08 7.42
CA GLN A 15 7.45 -1.02 7.98
C GLN A 15 8.48 -0.59 6.92
N ALA A 16 8.35 -1.08 5.69
CA ALA A 16 9.23 -0.69 4.60
C ALA A 16 9.10 0.81 4.26
N PHE A 17 7.88 1.37 4.31
CA PHE A 17 7.65 2.81 4.17
C PHE A 17 8.30 3.62 5.30
N HIS A 18 8.19 3.18 6.56
CA HIS A 18 8.81 3.87 7.69
C HIS A 18 10.35 3.93 7.60
N HIS A 19 10.97 2.93 6.98
CA HIS A 19 12.43 2.85 6.86
C HIS A 19 12.95 3.27 5.47
N THR A 20 12.08 3.81 4.61
CA THR A 20 12.38 4.12 3.20
C THR A 20 13.08 2.97 2.46
N ASP A 21 12.72 1.72 2.81
CA ASP A 21 13.34 0.50 2.31
C ASP A 21 12.66 0.06 1.01
N ILE A 22 13.23 0.52 -0.11
CA ILE A 22 12.72 0.22 -1.46
C ILE A 22 12.71 -1.30 -1.73
N GLU A 23 13.69 -2.06 -1.24
CA GLU A 23 13.76 -3.49 -1.48
C GLU A 23 12.64 -4.23 -0.74
N ALA A 24 12.38 -3.85 0.52
CA ALA A 24 11.28 -4.39 1.29
C ALA A 24 9.92 -4.00 0.69
N VAL A 25 9.75 -2.76 0.21
CA VAL A 25 8.54 -2.36 -0.52
C VAL A 25 8.37 -3.21 -1.78
N ARG A 26 9.43 -3.38 -2.57
CA ARG A 26 9.40 -4.19 -3.81
C ARG A 26 9.06 -5.65 -3.54
N SER A 27 9.47 -6.20 -2.40
CA SER A 27 9.12 -7.57 -2.01
C SER A 27 7.61 -7.79 -1.82
N CYS A 28 6.86 -6.71 -1.60
CA CYS A 28 5.40 -6.75 -1.51
C CYS A 28 4.70 -6.72 -2.88
N TYR A 29 5.42 -6.48 -3.99
CA TYR A 29 4.85 -6.38 -5.33
C TYR A 29 5.27 -7.53 -6.25
N VAL A 30 4.44 -7.77 -7.27
CA VAL A 30 4.81 -8.55 -8.45
C VAL A 30 4.87 -7.63 -9.66
N LEU A 31 5.92 -7.76 -10.48
CA LEU A 31 6.09 -6.98 -11.70
C LEU A 31 5.63 -7.78 -12.95
N PRO A 32 5.02 -7.13 -13.96
CA PRO A 32 4.67 -5.71 -13.99
C PRO A 32 3.51 -5.40 -13.04
N CYS A 33 3.49 -4.19 -12.48
CA CYS A 33 2.37 -3.68 -11.67
C CYS A 33 1.92 -2.30 -12.11
N THR A 34 0.76 -1.89 -11.61
CA THR A 34 0.21 -0.55 -11.83
C THR A 34 0.08 0.22 -10.52
N LEU A 35 0.53 1.47 -10.56
CA LEU A 35 0.32 2.46 -9.50
C LEU A 35 -0.56 3.57 -10.08
N SER A 36 -1.72 3.80 -9.50
CA SER A 36 -2.62 4.89 -9.92
C SER A 36 -2.84 5.84 -8.77
N THR A 37 -2.62 7.12 -9.01
CA THR A 37 -3.06 8.22 -8.15
C THR A 37 -4.16 8.99 -8.88
N PRO A 38 -4.76 10.04 -8.28
CA PRO A 38 -5.68 10.91 -9.01
C PRO A 38 -5.05 11.61 -10.22
N ASP A 39 -3.74 11.84 -10.17
CA ASP A 39 -3.01 12.64 -11.17
C ASP A 39 -2.29 11.79 -12.23
N GLU A 40 -1.86 10.58 -11.87
CA GLU A 40 -1.00 9.75 -12.73
C GLU A 40 -1.40 8.28 -12.69
N LEU A 41 -1.43 7.65 -13.86
CA LEU A 41 -1.43 6.19 -14.00
C LEU A 41 -0.03 5.74 -14.47
N LYS A 42 0.66 4.97 -13.64
CA LYS A 42 2.01 4.47 -13.91
C LYS A 42 1.99 2.96 -14.09
N LEU A 43 2.43 2.49 -15.26
CA LEU A 43 2.75 1.09 -15.50
C LEU A 43 4.23 0.88 -15.18
N VAL A 44 4.51 0.04 -14.20
CA VAL A 44 5.87 -0.28 -13.74
C VAL A 44 6.24 -1.66 -14.27
N LEU A 45 7.16 -1.70 -15.24
CA LEU A 45 7.47 -2.94 -15.97
C LEU A 45 8.58 -3.77 -15.31
N ASP A 46 9.52 -3.11 -14.65
CA ASP A 46 10.76 -3.71 -14.17
C ASP A 46 11.23 -3.08 -12.85
N THR A 47 12.31 -3.64 -12.29
CA THR A 47 12.88 -3.22 -11.01
C THR A 47 13.38 -1.78 -11.05
N ASP A 48 13.93 -1.30 -12.17
CA ASP A 48 14.49 0.05 -12.26
C ASP A 48 13.36 1.08 -12.24
N GLN A 49 12.29 0.82 -12.98
CA GLN A 49 11.07 1.65 -12.94
C GLN A 49 10.41 1.63 -11.57
N PHE A 50 10.41 0.48 -10.89
CA PHE A 50 9.88 0.36 -9.53
C PHE A 50 10.68 1.21 -8.56
N ASN A 51 12.01 1.06 -8.57
CA ASN A 51 12.90 1.80 -7.70
C ASN A 51 12.77 3.30 -7.93
N GLN A 52 12.69 3.75 -9.18
CA GLN A 52 12.47 5.16 -9.48
C GLN A 52 11.13 5.65 -8.93
N ALA A 53 10.04 4.93 -9.20
CA ALA A 53 8.71 5.33 -8.74
C ALA A 53 8.62 5.46 -7.21
N PHE A 54 9.19 4.52 -6.46
CA PHE A 54 9.18 4.57 -4.99
C PHE A 54 10.21 5.54 -4.43
N THR A 55 11.33 5.80 -5.11
CA THR A 55 12.24 6.89 -4.76
C THR A 55 11.53 8.24 -4.85
N ASP A 56 10.78 8.48 -5.93
CA ASP A 56 10.02 9.71 -6.12
C ASP A 56 8.94 9.89 -5.04
N ILE A 57 8.28 8.80 -4.64
CA ILE A 57 7.31 8.80 -3.53
C ILE A 57 8.02 9.15 -2.22
N PHE A 58 9.12 8.49 -1.88
CA PHE A 58 9.85 8.76 -0.64
C PHE A 58 10.39 10.19 -0.56
N ALA A 59 10.88 10.74 -1.66
CA ALA A 59 11.30 12.14 -1.72
C ALA A 59 10.13 13.11 -1.44
N GLN A 60 8.92 12.80 -1.91
CA GLN A 60 7.73 13.60 -1.59
C GLN A 60 7.33 13.51 -0.12
N LEU A 61 7.42 12.32 0.49
CA LEU A 61 7.14 12.14 1.92
C LEU A 61 8.14 12.89 2.80
N GLU A 62 9.42 12.85 2.44
CA GLU A 62 10.49 13.59 3.12
C GLU A 62 10.26 15.10 2.98
N ALA A 63 9.95 15.60 1.78
CA ALA A 63 9.66 17.01 1.55
C ALA A 63 8.41 17.51 2.31
N ALA A 64 7.46 16.61 2.59
CA ALA A 64 6.27 16.86 3.39
C ALA A 64 6.50 16.66 4.90
N SER A 65 7.73 16.36 5.34
CA SER A 65 8.07 16.07 6.74
C SER A 65 7.21 14.95 7.36
N VAL A 66 6.78 13.97 6.57
CA VAL A 66 6.00 12.84 7.08
C VAL A 66 6.89 11.98 7.97
N THR A 67 6.54 11.89 9.26
CA THR A 67 7.31 11.10 10.25
C THR A 67 6.58 9.83 10.68
N LYS A 68 5.24 9.80 10.50
CA LYS A 68 4.41 8.67 10.91
C LYS A 68 3.35 8.39 9.87
N ILE A 69 3.13 7.11 9.62
CA ILE A 69 2.11 6.59 8.73
C ILE A 69 1.25 5.62 9.55
N GLY A 70 -0.06 5.76 9.45
CA GLY A 70 -1.04 4.90 10.11
C GLY A 70 -2.13 4.46 9.15
N ALA A 71 -2.85 3.40 9.53
CA ALA A 71 -4.05 2.96 8.84
C ALA A 71 -5.26 3.13 9.76
N SER A 72 -6.22 3.95 9.37
CA SER A 72 -7.45 4.17 10.14
C SER A 72 -8.48 3.06 9.90
N LYS A 73 -8.45 2.47 8.71
CA LYS A 73 -9.35 1.39 8.28
C LYS A 73 -8.62 0.47 7.31
N ALA A 74 -8.85 -0.83 7.47
CA ALA A 74 -8.31 -1.84 6.56
C ALA A 74 -9.29 -3.01 6.43
N SER A 75 -9.64 -3.36 5.19
CA SER A 75 -10.56 -4.47 4.92
C SER A 75 -10.25 -5.16 3.59
N PHE A 76 -10.67 -6.42 3.43
CA PHE A 76 -10.47 -7.17 2.20
C PHE A 76 -11.65 -8.11 1.89
N ASN A 77 -11.76 -8.49 0.62
CA ASN A 77 -12.58 -9.60 0.15
C ASN A 77 -11.70 -10.56 -0.63
N GLN A 78 -11.86 -11.85 -0.35
CA GLN A 78 -11.31 -12.89 -1.21
C GLN A 78 -12.24 -13.08 -2.42
N LEU A 79 -11.72 -12.84 -3.62
CA LEU A 79 -12.50 -13.04 -4.86
C LEU A 79 -12.37 -14.48 -5.36
N THR A 80 -11.16 -15.04 -5.27
CA THR A 80 -10.83 -16.43 -5.62
C THR A 80 -9.75 -16.96 -4.68
N ASP A 81 -9.34 -18.22 -4.84
CA ASP A 81 -8.21 -18.80 -4.09
C ASP A 81 -6.86 -18.10 -4.35
N THR A 82 -6.79 -17.29 -5.41
CA THR A 82 -5.57 -16.61 -5.86
C THR A 82 -5.70 -15.10 -6.01
N VAL A 83 -6.88 -14.51 -5.74
CA VAL A 83 -7.13 -13.07 -5.88
C VAL A 83 -7.85 -12.51 -4.66
N VAL A 84 -7.33 -11.41 -4.13
CA VAL A 84 -7.93 -10.64 -3.03
C VAL A 84 -7.99 -9.16 -3.44
N SER A 85 -9.12 -8.52 -3.18
CA SER A 85 -9.21 -7.06 -3.17
C SER A 85 -9.10 -6.56 -1.74
N ALA A 86 -8.23 -5.59 -1.50
CA ALA A 86 -8.07 -4.96 -0.19
C ALA A 86 -8.23 -3.44 -0.30
N ALA A 87 -8.73 -2.81 0.74
CA ALA A 87 -8.84 -1.37 0.90
C ALA A 87 -8.14 -0.97 2.20
N VAL A 88 -7.31 0.07 2.13
CA VAL A 88 -6.69 0.67 3.32
C VAL A 88 -6.86 2.19 3.24
N ASP A 89 -7.37 2.76 4.33
CA ASP A 89 -7.39 4.20 4.52
C ASP A 89 -6.12 4.59 5.29
N TRP A 90 -5.24 5.31 4.60
CA TRP A 90 -3.95 5.73 5.13
C TRP A 90 -4.03 7.15 5.70
N GLN A 91 -3.27 7.38 6.76
CA GLN A 91 -3.13 8.67 7.43
C GLN A 91 -1.65 8.96 7.63
N PHE A 92 -1.17 10.08 7.10
CA PHE A 92 0.22 10.49 7.19
C PHE A 92 0.31 11.69 8.12
N TYR A 93 1.25 11.67 9.05
CA TYR A 93 1.43 12.68 10.07
C TYR A 93 2.82 13.29 9.99
N ASP A 94 2.88 14.60 10.26
CA ASP A 94 4.14 15.33 10.35
C ASP A 94 4.83 15.16 11.71
N ASP A 95 5.96 15.85 11.91
CA ASP A 95 6.74 15.84 13.14
C ASP A 95 6.03 16.43 14.37
N SER A 96 4.95 17.19 14.16
CA SER A 96 4.10 17.74 15.21
C SER A 96 2.94 16.82 15.60
N GLU A 97 2.90 15.61 15.04
CA GLU A 97 1.77 14.66 15.09
C GLU A 97 0.48 15.19 14.45
N ALA A 98 0.56 16.27 13.64
CA ALA A 98 -0.59 16.76 12.91
C ALA A 98 -0.84 15.90 11.67
N LEU A 99 -2.12 15.70 11.33
CA LEU A 99 -2.51 14.97 10.12
C LEU A 99 -2.14 15.82 8.90
N PHE A 100 -1.14 15.38 8.14
CA PHE A 100 -0.71 16.02 6.91
C PHE A 100 -1.67 15.69 5.76
N THR A 101 -1.99 14.41 5.59
CA THR A 101 -2.95 13.97 4.58
C THR A 101 -3.57 12.62 4.95
N GLU A 102 -4.73 12.34 4.37
CA GLU A 102 -5.37 11.04 4.41
C GLU A 102 -5.99 10.71 3.05
N PHE A 103 -5.96 9.43 2.70
CA PHE A 103 -6.46 8.95 1.42
C PHE A 103 -6.85 7.47 1.53
N THR A 104 -7.66 6.99 0.60
CA THR A 104 -7.99 5.58 0.49
C THR A 104 -7.18 4.94 -0.62
N ALA A 105 -6.71 3.72 -0.41
CA ALA A 105 -6.00 2.93 -1.39
C ALA A 105 -6.68 1.56 -1.59
N LEU A 106 -6.96 1.23 -2.86
CA LEU A 106 -7.49 -0.06 -3.29
C LEU A 106 -6.38 -0.89 -3.91
N TYR A 107 -6.19 -2.07 -3.36
CA TYR A 107 -5.17 -3.04 -3.78
C TYR A 107 -5.84 -4.23 -4.45
N GLN A 108 -5.27 -4.68 -5.56
CA GLN A 108 -5.45 -6.05 -6.02
C GLN A 108 -4.21 -6.85 -5.65
N LEU A 109 -4.45 -7.95 -4.96
CA LEU A 109 -3.44 -8.88 -4.53
C LEU A 109 -3.60 -10.19 -5.31
N ILE A 110 -2.48 -10.72 -5.77
CA ILE A 110 -2.41 -12.02 -6.41
C ILE A 110 -1.57 -12.97 -5.57
N LYS A 111 -1.99 -14.24 -5.52
CA LYS A 111 -1.23 -15.30 -4.88
C LYS A 111 -0.22 -15.86 -5.87
N ILE A 112 1.06 -15.71 -5.57
CA ILE A 112 2.16 -16.32 -6.32
C ILE A 112 2.77 -17.40 -5.43
N ASN A 113 2.66 -18.66 -5.86
CA ASN A 113 2.95 -19.83 -5.04
C ASN A 113 2.11 -19.85 -3.75
N SER A 114 2.70 -19.52 -2.61
CA SER A 114 2.04 -19.52 -1.30
C SER A 114 1.92 -18.12 -0.67
N ASP A 115 2.49 -17.11 -1.31
CA ASP A 115 2.55 -15.73 -0.80
C ASP A 115 1.68 -14.80 -1.62
N TRP A 116 1.22 -13.73 -0.97
CA TRP A 116 0.40 -12.70 -1.58
C TRP A 116 1.27 -11.50 -1.94
N ALA A 117 1.07 -10.96 -3.12
CA ALA A 117 1.77 -9.78 -3.62
C ALA A 117 0.79 -8.80 -4.26
N ILE A 118 1.11 -7.51 -4.20
CA ILE A 118 0.37 -6.43 -4.83
C ILE A 118 0.71 -6.44 -6.33
N ILE A 119 -0.34 -6.47 -7.16
CA ILE A 119 -0.20 -6.32 -8.63
C ILE A 119 -0.76 -4.97 -9.11
N ASN A 120 -1.64 -4.35 -8.33
CA ASN A 120 -2.21 -3.05 -8.63
C ASN A 120 -2.54 -2.30 -7.34
N VAL A 121 -2.27 -1.00 -7.30
CA VAL A 121 -2.79 -0.07 -6.29
C VAL A 121 -3.40 1.16 -6.95
N ILE A 122 -4.54 1.60 -6.43
CA ILE A 122 -5.20 2.85 -6.81
C ILE A 122 -5.41 3.66 -5.55
N SER A 123 -4.88 4.87 -5.50
CA SER A 123 -5.08 5.83 -4.42
C SER A 123 -6.04 6.94 -4.84
N HIS A 124 -6.99 7.29 -3.98
CA HIS A 124 -7.95 8.37 -4.19
C HIS A 124 -8.29 9.08 -2.89
N ASP A 125 -8.99 10.20 -3.02
CA ASP A 125 -9.52 10.97 -1.90
C ASP A 125 -10.27 10.08 -0.89
N ILE A 126 -10.11 10.37 0.40
CA ILE A 126 -10.68 9.58 1.50
C ILE A 126 -12.21 9.46 1.43
N SER A 127 -12.91 10.41 0.80
CA SER A 127 -14.36 10.34 0.58
C SER A 127 -14.79 9.14 -0.27
N GLN A 128 -13.85 8.53 -1.01
CA GLN A 128 -14.06 7.32 -1.80
C GLN A 128 -13.78 6.02 -1.03
N SER A 129 -13.58 6.09 0.30
CA SER A 129 -13.25 4.92 1.13
C SER A 129 -14.23 3.77 0.95
N ILE A 130 -13.68 2.58 0.68
CA ILE A 130 -14.44 1.34 0.49
C ILE A 130 -14.29 0.46 1.73
N ALA A 131 -15.37 -0.23 2.10
CA ALA A 131 -15.33 -1.31 3.09
C ALA A 131 -15.62 -2.65 2.42
N PHE A 132 -14.78 -3.64 2.70
CA PHE A 132 -15.01 -5.04 2.38
C PHE A 132 -15.51 -5.82 3.60
N SER A 133 -15.89 -7.09 3.42
CA SER A 133 -16.55 -7.86 4.50
C SER A 133 -15.60 -8.27 5.63
N GLU A 134 -14.32 -8.47 5.33
CA GLU A 134 -13.33 -8.90 6.32
C GLU A 134 -12.42 -7.72 6.71
N THR A 135 -12.40 -7.34 7.97
CA THR A 135 -11.48 -6.32 8.48
C THR A 135 -10.15 -6.94 8.88
N PHE A 136 -9.05 -6.18 8.76
CA PHE A 136 -7.73 -6.61 9.21
C PHE A 136 -6.99 -5.47 9.91
N GLN A 137 -5.87 -5.78 10.57
CA GLN A 137 -5.11 -4.82 11.35
C GLN A 137 -3.72 -4.62 10.76
N ILE A 138 -3.33 -3.36 10.59
CA ILE A 138 -1.98 -2.96 10.20
C ILE A 138 -1.36 -2.29 11.42
N LYS A 139 -0.27 -2.87 11.92
CA LYS A 139 0.47 -2.44 13.10
C LYS A 139 1.83 -1.92 12.63
N GLY A 140 1.97 -0.59 12.65
CA GLY A 140 3.25 0.10 12.56
C GLY A 140 4.04 -0.03 13.85
#